data_AF-A0A3M7DVG6-F1
#
_entry.id   AF-A0A3M7DVG6-F1
#
_cell.length_a   1.000
_cell.length_b   1.000
_cell.length_c   1.000
_cell.angle_alpha   90.00
_cell.angle_beta   90.00
_cell.angle_gamma   90.00
#
_symmetry.space_group_name_H-M   'P 1'
#
loop_
_entity.id
_entity.type
_entity.pdbx_description
1 polymer ?
#
loop_
_entity_poly.entity_id
_entity_poly.type
_entity_poly.pdbx_seq_one_letter_code
_entity_poly.pdbx_strand_id
1 'polypeptide(L)'
;MLKNGARLASSALRRPAFGAVPRKAFAPAVAQRFASTDSAREGKVHQVIGAVVDVKFDTEQLPPILNALETTNQGQKLVLEVAQHMGENVVRCIAMDGTEGLVRGQATTDSGSPIMIPVGGGVLGRIMNVTGDPIDERGPIKHEKKLPIHNNPPEFVDQSTAAEILITGIKVVDLLAPYARGGKIGLFGGAGVGKTVFIQELINNIAKAHGGFSVFCGVGERTREGNDLYHEMQETGVIQLEGESKVALVFGQMNE
;
A
#
# COMPACT_ATOMS: atom_id res chain seq x y z
N MET A 1 53.65 -20.80 -63.90
CA MET A 1 53.58 -19.32 -63.83
C MET A 1 52.93 -18.92 -62.53
N LEU A 2 53.65 -18.14 -61.72
CA LEU A 2 53.21 -17.61 -60.43
C LEU A 2 51.92 -16.79 -60.56
N LYS A 3 51.07 -16.81 -59.52
CA LYS A 3 50.70 -15.58 -58.80
C LYS A 3 50.03 -15.86 -57.43
N ASN A 4 50.58 -15.15 -56.46
CA ASN A 4 50.26 -15.09 -55.04
C ASN A 4 48.80 -14.74 -54.72
N GLY A 5 48.30 -15.30 -53.62
CA GLY A 5 47.16 -14.76 -52.86
C GLY A 5 47.38 -15.05 -51.38
N ALA A 6 48.11 -14.17 -50.70
CA ALA A 6 48.38 -14.23 -49.27
C ALA A 6 47.05 -14.19 -48.48
N ARG A 7 46.76 -15.24 -47.71
CA ARG A 7 45.73 -15.20 -46.68
C ARG A 7 46.33 -14.57 -45.42
N LEU A 8 45.98 -13.32 -45.16
CA LEU A 8 46.20 -12.67 -43.86
C LEU A 8 45.43 -13.44 -42.79
N ALA A 9 46.16 -13.96 -41.80
CA ALA A 9 45.58 -14.42 -40.55
C ALA A 9 45.20 -13.18 -39.72
N SER A 10 43.91 -12.82 -39.70
CA SER A 10 43.41 -11.83 -38.74
C SER A 10 43.19 -12.52 -37.40
N SER A 11 44.11 -12.30 -36.46
CA SER A 11 43.89 -12.65 -35.06
C SER A 11 42.71 -11.83 -34.54
N ALA A 12 41.55 -12.46 -34.35
CA ALA A 12 40.45 -11.86 -33.63
C ALA A 12 40.88 -11.63 -32.18
N LEU A 13 41.23 -10.39 -31.84
CA LEU A 13 41.40 -9.94 -30.46
C LEU A 13 40.08 -10.20 -29.72
N ARG A 14 40.09 -11.24 -28.89
CA ARG A 14 39.00 -11.61 -27.99
C ARG A 14 38.87 -10.50 -26.95
N ARG A 15 37.85 -9.65 -27.08
CA ARG A 15 37.47 -8.69 -26.04
C ARG A 15 37.22 -9.48 -24.73
N PRO A 16 37.77 -9.06 -23.58
CA PRO A 16 37.41 -9.70 -22.32
C PRO A 16 35.93 -9.40 -22.09
N ALA A 17 35.12 -10.45 -21.95
CA ALA A 17 33.77 -10.32 -21.46
C ALA A 17 33.87 -9.76 -20.04
N PHE A 18 33.33 -8.56 -19.81
CA PHE A 18 33.11 -8.06 -18.46
C PHE A 18 32.20 -9.07 -17.76
N GLY A 19 32.78 -9.83 -16.82
CA GLY A 19 32.05 -10.75 -15.99
C GLY A 19 30.97 -9.99 -15.23
N ALA A 20 29.74 -10.51 -15.27
CA ALA A 20 28.65 -9.98 -14.46
C ALA A 20 29.10 -10.02 -12.99
N VAL A 21 29.21 -8.83 -12.38
CA VAL A 21 29.41 -8.72 -10.94
C VAL A 21 28.22 -9.40 -10.28
N PRO A 22 28.41 -10.41 -9.40
CA PRO A 22 27.29 -11.04 -8.72
C PRO A 22 26.60 -9.95 -7.90
N ARG A 23 25.33 -9.65 -8.24
CA ARG A 23 24.45 -8.84 -7.40
C ARG A 23 24.33 -9.58 -6.08
N LYS A 24 25.11 -9.17 -5.07
CA LYS A 24 24.81 -9.53 -3.69
C LYS A 24 23.35 -9.12 -3.46
N ALA A 25 22.50 -10.09 -3.14
CA ALA A 25 21.17 -9.81 -2.66
C ALA A 25 21.32 -9.04 -1.34
N PHE A 26 21.35 -7.71 -1.43
CA PHE A 26 21.08 -6.86 -0.29
C PHE A 26 19.60 -7.07 0.00
N ALA A 27 19.33 -7.92 1.00
CA ALA A 27 18.02 -7.88 1.64
C ALA A 27 17.78 -6.42 2.04
N PRO A 28 16.67 -5.81 1.63
CA PRO A 28 16.44 -4.41 1.93
C PRO A 28 16.38 -4.27 3.45
N ALA A 29 17.04 -3.24 3.99
CA ALA A 29 17.08 -2.92 5.42
C ALA A 29 15.71 -2.53 6.03
N VAL A 30 14.62 -2.87 5.35
CA VAL A 30 13.22 -2.63 5.74
C VAL A 30 12.91 -3.35 7.06
N ALA A 31 13.49 -4.52 7.30
CA ALA A 31 13.27 -5.29 8.53
C ALA A 31 13.98 -4.72 9.77
N GLN A 32 14.99 -3.85 9.62
CA GLN A 32 15.85 -3.45 10.74
C GLN A 32 15.34 -2.25 11.55
N ARG A 33 14.40 -1.45 11.03
CA ARG A 33 13.87 -0.26 11.74
C ARG A 33 12.46 -0.43 12.29
N PHE A 34 11.69 -1.39 11.79
CA PHE A 34 10.44 -1.86 12.40
C PHE A 34 10.64 -3.15 13.18
N ALA A 35 11.90 -3.46 13.53
CA ALA A 35 12.20 -4.58 14.39
C ALA A 35 11.38 -4.42 15.67
N SER A 36 10.60 -5.46 16.00
CA SER A 36 9.89 -5.59 17.26
C SER A 36 10.90 -5.40 18.40
N THR A 37 10.97 -4.19 18.92
CA THR A 37 11.69 -3.93 20.16
C THR A 37 10.92 -4.60 21.29
N ASP A 38 11.61 -5.11 22.31
CA ASP A 38 10.97 -5.40 23.61
C ASP A 38 10.46 -4.07 24.20
N SER A 39 9.36 -3.56 23.68
CA SER A 39 8.62 -2.39 24.18
C SER A 39 7.64 -2.84 25.26
N ALA A 40 7.17 -1.90 26.07
CA ALA A 40 6.09 -2.14 27.03
C ALA A 40 4.89 -2.76 26.32
N ARG A 41 4.61 -4.02 26.63
CA ARG A 41 3.51 -4.74 25.97
C ARG A 41 2.15 -4.21 26.38
N GLU A 42 2.02 -3.70 27.61
CA GLU A 42 0.73 -3.31 28.18
C GLU A 42 0.74 -1.85 28.64
N GLY A 43 -0.24 -1.10 28.17
CA GLY A 43 -0.54 0.26 28.56
C GLY A 43 -2.01 0.42 28.95
N LYS A 44 -2.36 1.59 29.47
CA LYS A 44 -3.73 1.93 29.86
C LYS A 44 -4.13 3.26 29.24
N VAL A 45 -5.36 3.35 28.76
CA VAL A 45 -5.93 4.60 28.23
C VAL A 45 -5.89 5.66 29.34
N HIS A 46 -5.17 6.76 29.10
CA HIS A 46 -5.02 7.86 30.05
C HIS A 46 -6.06 8.95 29.78
N GLN A 47 -6.23 9.32 28.51
CA GLN A 47 -7.13 10.39 28.08
C GLN A 47 -7.66 10.12 26.67
N VAL A 48 -8.89 10.57 26.41
CA VAL A 48 -9.55 10.46 25.10
C VAL A 48 -10.08 11.85 24.74
N ILE A 49 -9.69 12.38 23.59
CA ILE A 49 -10.14 13.66 23.03
C ILE A 49 -10.48 13.44 21.55
N GLY A 50 -11.75 13.13 21.25
CA GLY A 50 -12.15 12.71 19.90
C GLY A 50 -11.30 11.52 19.43
N ALA A 51 -10.81 11.56 18.21
CA ALA A 51 -9.94 10.52 17.65
C ALA A 51 -8.53 10.44 18.28
N VAL A 52 -8.16 11.38 19.16
CA VAL A 52 -6.85 11.40 19.82
C VAL A 52 -6.95 10.67 21.16
N VAL A 53 -6.15 9.63 21.32
CA VAL A 53 -6.13 8.79 22.53
C VAL A 53 -4.72 8.79 23.11
N ASP A 54 -4.58 9.27 24.35
CA ASP A 54 -3.33 9.20 25.08
C ASP A 54 -3.30 7.89 25.89
N VAL A 55 -2.25 7.09 25.73
CA VAL A 55 -2.05 5.80 26.40
C VAL A 55 -0.83 5.90 27.29
N LYS A 56 -0.97 5.54 28.56
CA LYS A 56 0.10 5.53 29.56
C LYS A 56 0.65 4.12 29.72
N PHE A 57 1.97 4.00 29.68
CA PHE A 57 2.69 2.77 29.96
C PHE A 57 3.32 2.85 31.35
N ASP A 58 3.33 1.72 32.07
CA ASP A 58 3.87 1.66 33.42
C ASP A 58 5.42 1.59 33.42
N THR A 59 6.03 1.32 32.26
CA THR A 59 7.49 1.23 32.08
C THR A 59 8.05 2.39 31.26
N GLU A 60 9.36 2.64 31.38
CA GLU A 60 10.07 3.66 30.59
C GLU A 60 10.24 3.29 29.10
N GLN A 61 10.09 2.01 28.74
CA GLN A 61 10.20 1.54 27.36
C GLN A 61 8.90 1.79 26.60
N LEU A 62 8.81 2.90 25.88
CA LEU A 62 7.62 3.23 25.10
C LEU A 62 7.63 2.58 23.71
N PRO A 63 6.45 2.22 23.18
CA PRO A 63 6.31 1.82 21.79
C PRO A 63 6.86 2.90 20.85
N PRO A 64 7.60 2.53 19.79
CA PRO A 64 8.04 3.47 18.76
C PRO A 64 6.89 4.27 18.14
N ILE A 65 7.21 5.45 17.61
CA ILE A 65 6.27 6.20 16.77
C ILE A 65 5.94 5.34 15.54
N LEU A 66 4.69 5.40 15.09
CA LEU A 66 4.07 4.61 14.03
C LEU A 66 3.73 3.15 14.42
N ASN A 67 4.01 2.70 15.65
CA ASN A 67 3.52 1.40 16.09
C ASN A 67 2.00 1.40 16.27
N ALA A 68 1.39 0.27 15.98
CA ALA A 68 -0.01 0.01 16.27
C ALA A 68 -0.18 -0.51 17.69
N LEU A 69 -1.13 0.06 18.42
CA LEU A 69 -1.64 -0.44 19.68
C LEU A 69 -3.04 -1.01 19.46
N GLU A 70 -3.35 -2.08 20.17
CA GLU A 70 -4.65 -2.75 20.11
C GLU A 70 -5.38 -2.58 21.44
N THR A 71 -6.62 -2.12 21.37
CA THR A 71 -7.55 -2.11 22.50
C THR A 71 -8.88 -2.71 22.07
N THR A 72 -9.77 -2.98 23.02
CA THR A 72 -11.11 -3.47 22.74
C THR A 72 -12.10 -2.37 23.05
N ASN A 73 -12.92 -1.90 22.12
CA ASN A 73 -14.00 -0.95 22.39
C ASN A 73 -15.35 -1.65 22.17
N GLN A 74 -16.21 -1.71 23.19
CA GLN A 74 -17.54 -2.36 23.11
C GLN A 74 -17.53 -3.80 22.54
N GLY A 75 -16.44 -4.56 22.77
CA GLY A 75 -16.27 -5.92 22.25
C GLY A 75 -15.71 -6.01 20.82
N GLN A 76 -15.44 -4.88 20.16
CA GLN A 76 -14.75 -4.80 18.89
C GLN A 76 -13.30 -4.39 19.06
N LYS A 77 -12.45 -4.80 18.12
CA LYS A 77 -11.03 -4.42 18.10
C LYS A 77 -10.92 -2.96 17.64
N LEU A 78 -10.26 -2.12 18.43
CA LEU A 78 -9.89 -0.76 18.07
C LEU A 78 -8.37 -0.67 17.95
N VAL A 79 -7.89 -0.19 16.80
CA VAL A 79 -6.47 0.04 16.55
C VAL A 79 -6.15 1.51 16.76
N LEU A 80 -5.06 1.78 17.48
CA LEU A 80 -4.52 3.11 17.72
C LEU A 80 -3.12 3.18 17.13
N GLU A 81 -2.78 4.19 16.35
CA GLU A 81 -1.41 4.40 15.87
C GLU A 81 -0.68 5.43 16.74
N VAL A 82 0.50 5.10 17.24
CA VAL A 82 1.33 6.03 18.02
C VAL A 82 1.84 7.16 17.13
N ALA A 83 1.42 8.40 17.39
CA ALA A 83 1.83 9.57 16.63
C ALA A 83 3.00 10.33 17.29
N GLN A 84 3.04 10.39 18.63
CA GLN A 84 4.09 11.11 19.35
C GLN A 84 4.25 10.63 20.80
N HIS A 85 5.42 10.89 21.40
CA HIS A 85 5.68 10.68 22.82
C HIS A 85 5.49 12.00 23.59
N MET A 86 4.64 11.99 24.61
CA MET A 86 4.29 13.20 25.38
C MET A 86 5.21 13.45 26.59
N GLY A 87 5.92 12.42 27.04
CA GLY A 87 6.61 12.41 28.34
C GLY A 87 5.79 11.69 29.41
N GLU A 88 6.35 11.51 30.62
CA GLU A 88 5.69 10.81 31.75
C GLU A 88 5.17 9.41 31.41
N ASN A 89 5.88 8.71 30.52
CA ASN A 89 5.52 7.42 29.96
C ASN A 89 4.16 7.40 29.23
N VAL A 90 3.75 8.53 28.67
CA VAL A 90 2.52 8.67 27.87
C VAL A 90 2.87 8.81 26.39
N VAL A 91 2.17 8.04 25.57
CA VAL A 91 2.18 8.18 24.11
C VAL A 91 0.83 8.71 23.65
N ARG A 92 0.85 9.59 22.65
CA ARG A 92 -0.36 10.05 21.99
C ARG A 92 -0.58 9.26 20.72
N CYS A 93 -1.78 8.72 20.60
CA CYS A 93 -2.19 7.89 19.49
C CYS A 93 -3.35 8.52 18.73
N ILE A 94 -3.50 8.11 17.47
CA ILE A 94 -4.66 8.40 16.63
C ILE A 94 -5.45 7.10 16.49
N ALA A 95 -6.74 7.14 16.83
CA ALA A 95 -7.64 6.01 16.65
C ALA A 95 -7.98 5.82 15.17
N MET A 96 -7.99 4.57 14.72
CA MET A 96 -8.36 4.19 13.34
C MET A 96 -9.88 3.96 13.17
N ASP A 97 -10.65 4.08 14.26
CA ASP A 97 -12.10 3.89 14.29
C ASP A 97 -12.69 4.72 15.45
N GLY A 98 -14.02 4.72 15.61
CA GLY A 98 -14.76 5.42 16.63
C GLY A 98 -14.24 5.18 18.06
N THR A 99 -14.08 6.27 18.79
CA THR A 99 -13.62 6.26 20.20
C THR A 99 -14.78 6.35 21.19
N GLU A 100 -16.02 6.40 20.71
CA GLU A 100 -17.23 6.42 21.52
C GLU A 100 -17.29 5.18 22.41
N GLY A 101 -17.42 5.39 23.71
CA GLY A 101 -17.45 4.31 24.70
C GLY A 101 -16.08 3.83 25.19
N LEU A 102 -14.97 4.37 24.67
CA LEU A 102 -13.64 4.08 25.20
C LEU A 102 -13.46 4.70 26.59
N VAL A 103 -13.02 3.91 27.57
CA VAL A 103 -12.95 4.33 28.97
C VAL A 103 -11.49 4.48 29.42
N ARG A 104 -11.23 5.46 30.29
CA ARG A 104 -9.91 5.61 30.93
C ARG A 104 -9.58 4.41 31.82
N GLY A 105 -8.32 4.02 31.84
CA GLY A 105 -7.82 2.84 32.55
C GLY A 105 -7.95 1.54 31.75
N GLN A 106 -8.59 1.59 30.58
CA GLN A 106 -8.75 0.42 29.72
C GLN A 106 -7.41 -0.10 29.20
N ALA A 107 -7.24 -1.42 29.25
CA ALA A 107 -6.02 -2.08 28.80
C ALA A 107 -5.81 -1.88 27.30
N THR A 108 -4.57 -1.60 26.91
CA THR A 108 -4.13 -1.40 25.54
C THR A 108 -2.82 -2.16 25.36
N THR A 109 -2.67 -2.88 24.26
CA THR A 109 -1.51 -3.75 24.03
C THR A 109 -0.70 -3.22 22.85
N ASP A 110 0.62 -3.10 22.99
CA ASP A 110 1.49 -2.81 21.85
C ASP A 110 1.61 -4.05 20.95
N SER A 111 1.33 -3.87 19.66
CA SER A 111 1.50 -4.96 18.67
C SER A 111 2.97 -5.22 18.34
N GLY A 112 3.86 -4.30 18.70
CA GLY A 112 5.30 -4.38 18.43
C GLY A 112 5.67 -4.06 16.98
N SER A 113 4.70 -3.68 16.14
CA SER A 113 4.90 -3.29 14.74
C SER A 113 3.96 -2.14 14.35
N PRO A 114 4.21 -1.47 13.21
CA PRO A 114 3.19 -0.61 12.61
C PRO A 114 1.92 -1.36 12.22
N ILE A 115 0.91 -0.65 11.74
CA ILE A 115 -0.27 -1.29 11.15
C ILE A 115 0.17 -2.16 9.97
N MET A 116 -0.12 -3.47 10.06
CA MET A 116 0.28 -4.49 9.10
C MET A 116 -0.92 -4.95 8.27
N ILE A 117 -0.90 -4.70 6.96
CA ILE A 117 -2.00 -5.04 6.05
C ILE A 117 -1.68 -6.29 5.21
N PRO A 118 -2.68 -7.12 4.84
CA PRO A 118 -2.47 -8.27 3.97
C PRO A 118 -2.06 -7.83 2.56
N VAL A 119 -1.15 -8.58 1.94
CA VAL A 119 -0.69 -8.33 0.56
C VAL A 119 -0.60 -9.63 -0.24
N GLY A 120 -0.52 -9.50 -1.57
CA GLY A 120 -0.36 -10.61 -2.51
C GLY A 120 -1.63 -10.89 -3.32
N GLY A 121 -1.64 -11.98 -4.10
CA GLY A 121 -2.73 -12.27 -5.03
C GLY A 121 -4.11 -12.45 -4.36
N GLY A 122 -4.15 -12.88 -3.10
CA GLY A 122 -5.42 -13.11 -2.40
C GLY A 122 -6.18 -11.86 -1.97
N VAL A 123 -5.58 -10.66 -2.08
CA VAL A 123 -6.29 -9.38 -1.88
C VAL A 123 -7.09 -8.95 -3.12
N LEU A 124 -6.85 -9.57 -4.27
CA LEU A 124 -7.53 -9.21 -5.51
C LEU A 124 -9.01 -9.61 -5.43
N GLY A 125 -9.89 -8.69 -5.82
CA GLY A 125 -11.34 -8.82 -5.74
C GLY A 125 -11.91 -8.65 -4.34
N ARG A 126 -11.10 -8.23 -3.37
CA ARG A 126 -11.50 -8.00 -1.99
C ARG A 126 -11.59 -6.51 -1.68
N ILE A 127 -12.39 -6.20 -0.67
CA ILE A 127 -12.48 -4.86 -0.09
C ILE A 127 -11.91 -4.90 1.32
N MET A 128 -10.95 -4.04 1.61
CA MET A 128 -10.33 -3.89 2.94
C MET A 128 -10.39 -2.45 3.44
N ASN A 129 -10.42 -2.29 4.76
CA ASN A 129 -10.34 -1.00 5.43
C ASN A 129 -8.86 -0.58 5.68
N VAL A 130 -8.67 0.53 6.39
CA VAL A 130 -7.34 1.08 6.72
C VAL A 130 -6.46 0.14 7.56
N THR A 131 -7.06 -0.72 8.40
CA THR A 131 -6.34 -1.72 9.22
C THR A 131 -6.06 -3.02 8.47
N GLY A 132 -6.58 -3.15 7.24
CA GLY A 132 -6.43 -4.35 6.41
C GLY A 132 -7.45 -5.45 6.70
N ASP A 133 -8.48 -5.15 7.48
CA ASP A 133 -9.59 -6.06 7.76
C ASP A 133 -10.58 -6.05 6.58
N PRO A 134 -11.13 -7.20 6.17
CA PRO A 134 -12.10 -7.27 5.08
C PRO A 134 -13.45 -6.69 5.48
N ILE A 135 -14.03 -5.87 4.61
CA ILE A 135 -15.36 -5.25 4.78
C ILE A 135 -16.38 -5.70 3.73
N ASP A 136 -16.06 -6.72 2.94
CA ASP A 136 -16.90 -7.24 1.86
C ASP A 136 -17.80 -8.42 2.26
N GLU A 137 -17.80 -8.82 3.54
CA GLU A 137 -18.55 -9.98 4.07
C GLU A 137 -18.19 -11.33 3.43
N ARG A 138 -17.06 -11.43 2.72
CA ARG A 138 -16.63 -12.66 2.02
C ARG A 138 -15.66 -13.52 2.84
N GLY A 139 -15.73 -13.38 4.16
CA GLY A 139 -14.83 -14.05 5.10
C GLY A 139 -13.41 -13.48 5.10
N PRO A 140 -12.43 -14.16 5.72
CA PRO A 140 -11.07 -13.64 5.84
C PRO A 140 -10.34 -13.58 4.49
N ILE A 141 -9.39 -12.64 4.35
CA ILE A 141 -8.51 -12.55 3.19
C ILE A 141 -7.42 -13.62 3.29
N LYS A 142 -7.29 -14.46 2.26
CA LYS A 142 -6.19 -15.43 2.16
C LYS A 142 -4.92 -14.66 1.79
N HIS A 143 -3.91 -14.72 2.64
CA HIS A 143 -2.66 -13.98 2.45
C HIS A 143 -1.50 -14.76 3.05
N GLU A 144 -0.34 -14.71 2.39
CA GLU A 144 0.88 -15.36 2.87
C GLU A 144 1.75 -14.40 3.71
N LYS A 145 1.61 -13.10 3.45
CA LYS A 145 2.44 -12.05 4.04
C LYS A 145 1.60 -10.83 4.37
N LYS A 146 2.01 -10.12 5.41
CA LYS A 146 1.56 -8.77 5.71
C LYS A 146 2.73 -7.81 5.57
N LEU A 147 2.46 -6.57 5.15
CA LEU A 147 3.45 -5.50 5.07
C LEU A 147 3.00 -4.29 5.90
N PRO A 148 3.95 -3.51 6.47
CA PRO A 148 3.61 -2.28 7.18
C PRO A 148 3.12 -1.22 6.20
N ILE A 149 2.15 -0.41 6.62
CA ILE A 149 1.68 0.73 5.81
C ILE A 149 2.73 1.85 5.73
N HIS A 150 3.57 1.96 6.75
CA HIS A 150 4.68 2.91 6.79
C HIS A 150 5.92 2.28 6.18
N ASN A 151 6.42 2.89 5.11
CA ASN A 151 7.64 2.44 4.46
C ASN A 151 8.44 3.63 3.94
N ASN A 152 9.76 3.47 3.86
CA ASN A 152 10.63 4.50 3.30
C ASN A 152 10.42 4.59 1.78
N PRO A 153 10.54 5.80 1.20
CA PRO A 153 10.56 5.94 -0.24
C PRO A 153 11.75 5.18 -0.85
N PRO A 154 11.66 4.76 -2.12
CA PRO A 154 12.78 4.13 -2.83
C PRO A 154 14.02 5.03 -2.82
N GLU A 155 15.20 4.43 -2.69
CA GLU A 155 16.47 5.17 -2.75
C GLU A 155 16.70 5.76 -4.13
N PHE A 156 17.51 6.81 -4.21
CA PHE A 156 17.83 7.49 -5.47
C PHE A 156 18.43 6.52 -6.52
N VAL A 157 19.22 5.54 -6.09
CA VAL A 157 19.85 4.55 -6.98
C VAL A 157 18.87 3.55 -7.60
N ASP A 158 17.69 3.38 -6.97
CA ASP A 158 16.65 2.47 -7.45
C ASP A 158 15.65 3.17 -8.40
N GLN A 159 15.75 4.50 -8.53
CA GLN A 159 14.86 5.26 -9.39
C GLN A 159 15.22 5.06 -10.87
N SER A 160 14.24 4.65 -11.67
CA SER A 160 14.41 4.55 -13.13
C SER A 160 14.45 5.94 -13.76
N THR A 161 15.40 6.16 -14.66
CA THR A 161 15.48 7.37 -15.50
C THR A 161 14.82 7.19 -16.86
N ALA A 162 14.21 6.02 -17.12
CA ALA A 162 13.59 5.73 -18.41
C ALA A 162 12.26 6.48 -18.56
N ALA A 163 12.10 7.19 -19.67
CA ALA A 163 10.84 7.81 -20.06
C ALA A 163 10.07 6.84 -20.97
N GLU A 164 9.04 6.21 -20.42
CA GLU A 164 8.15 5.31 -21.15
C GLU A 164 6.71 5.84 -21.11
N ILE A 165 6.00 5.76 -22.23
CA ILE A 165 4.59 6.17 -22.31
C ILE A 165 3.70 5.00 -21.87
N LEU A 166 2.75 5.27 -20.99
CA LEU A 166 1.65 4.38 -20.66
C LEU A 166 0.49 4.65 -21.62
N ILE A 167 0.29 3.75 -22.59
CA ILE A 167 -0.84 3.82 -23.52
C ILE A 167 -2.12 3.48 -22.76
N THR A 168 -3.05 4.44 -22.68
CA THR A 168 -4.29 4.33 -21.89
C THR A 168 -5.48 3.85 -22.72
N GLY A 169 -5.44 4.00 -24.05
CA GLY A 169 -6.59 3.76 -24.93
C GLY A 169 -7.57 4.94 -25.00
N ILE A 170 -7.33 6.01 -24.25
CA ILE A 170 -8.19 7.20 -24.21
C ILE A 170 -7.59 8.26 -25.14
N LYS A 171 -8.25 8.52 -26.27
CA LYS A 171 -7.74 9.41 -27.34
C LYS A 171 -7.24 10.77 -26.85
N VAL A 172 -8.01 11.44 -25.97
CA VAL A 172 -7.63 12.78 -25.48
C VAL A 172 -6.38 12.73 -24.61
N VAL A 173 -6.21 11.66 -23.83
CA VAL A 173 -5.03 11.44 -22.96
C VAL A 173 -3.83 11.10 -23.83
N ASP A 174 -3.95 10.05 -24.64
CA ASP A 174 -2.83 9.52 -25.42
C ASP A 174 -2.31 10.54 -26.47
N LEU A 175 -3.17 11.46 -26.94
CA LEU A 175 -2.79 12.50 -27.90
C LEU A 175 -2.28 13.79 -27.25
N LEU A 176 -3.00 14.35 -26.26
CA LEU A 176 -2.72 15.70 -25.74
C LEU A 176 -1.90 15.70 -24.46
N ALA A 177 -2.07 14.68 -23.61
CA ALA A 177 -1.45 14.60 -22.29
C ALA A 177 -1.04 13.15 -21.96
N PRO A 178 -0.09 12.57 -22.73
CA PRO A 178 0.29 11.16 -22.58
C PRO A 178 0.86 10.89 -21.19
N TYR A 179 0.43 9.79 -20.59
CA TYR A 179 0.87 9.40 -19.25
C TYR A 179 2.24 8.73 -19.30
N ALA A 180 3.12 9.09 -18.37
CA ALA A 180 4.40 8.41 -18.19
C ALA A 180 4.21 7.16 -17.32
N ARG A 181 4.75 6.01 -17.76
CA ARG A 181 4.78 4.78 -16.95
C ARG A 181 5.62 5.02 -15.70
N GLY A 182 5.08 4.68 -14.54
CA GLY A 182 5.71 4.96 -13.24
C GLY A 182 5.60 6.43 -12.78
N GLY A 183 4.92 7.28 -13.56
CA GLY A 183 4.65 8.66 -13.19
C GLY A 183 3.47 8.82 -12.22
N LYS A 184 3.31 10.04 -11.70
CA LYS A 184 2.14 10.46 -10.90
C LYS A 184 1.22 11.29 -11.78
N ILE A 185 -0.08 11.00 -11.74
CA ILE A 185 -1.10 11.65 -12.56
C ILE A 185 -2.13 12.28 -11.63
N GLY A 186 -2.50 13.54 -11.91
CA GLY A 186 -3.56 14.24 -11.21
C GLY A 186 -4.79 14.41 -12.09
N LEU A 187 -5.95 13.96 -11.60
CA LEU A 187 -7.25 14.19 -12.25
C LEU A 187 -7.98 15.34 -11.56
N PHE A 188 -7.81 16.54 -12.09
CA PHE A 188 -8.42 17.75 -11.54
C PHE A 188 -9.81 17.98 -12.12
N GLY A 189 -10.81 18.17 -11.26
CA GLY A 189 -12.17 18.45 -11.71
C GLY A 189 -13.17 18.61 -10.58
N GLY A 190 -14.27 19.31 -10.86
CA GLY A 190 -15.38 19.53 -9.91
C GLY A 190 -16.19 18.28 -9.61
N ALA A 191 -17.27 18.43 -8.83
CA ALA A 191 -18.24 17.38 -8.62
C ALA A 191 -18.99 17.06 -9.93
N GLY A 192 -19.27 15.78 -10.19
CA GLY A 192 -20.09 15.35 -11.33
C GLY A 192 -19.42 15.41 -12.72
N VAL A 193 -18.14 15.77 -12.83
CA VAL A 193 -17.43 15.86 -14.12
C VAL A 193 -16.97 14.50 -14.69
N GLY A 194 -17.35 13.39 -14.06
CA GLY A 194 -17.00 12.04 -14.52
C GLY A 194 -15.62 11.53 -14.09
N LYS A 195 -15.01 12.06 -13.02
CA LYS A 195 -13.69 11.58 -12.51
C LYS A 195 -13.69 10.08 -12.21
N THR A 196 -14.69 9.61 -11.49
CA THR A 196 -14.81 8.19 -11.11
C THR A 196 -14.97 7.30 -12.34
N VAL A 197 -15.86 7.67 -13.27
CA VAL A 197 -16.04 6.98 -14.56
C VAL A 197 -14.73 6.92 -15.35
N PHE A 198 -13.97 8.01 -15.35
CA PHE A 198 -12.67 8.05 -16.03
C PHE A 198 -11.65 7.10 -15.38
N ILE A 199 -11.58 7.03 -14.04
CA ILE A 199 -10.70 6.09 -13.33
C ILE A 199 -11.10 4.64 -13.64
N GLN A 200 -12.39 4.35 -13.67
CA GLN A 200 -12.91 3.02 -14.00
C GLN A 200 -12.49 2.58 -15.40
N GLU A 201 -12.67 3.46 -16.38
CA GLU A 201 -12.26 3.19 -17.76
C GLU A 201 -10.75 2.98 -17.88
N LEU A 202 -9.95 3.77 -17.13
CA LEU A 202 -8.51 3.60 -17.08
C LEU A 202 -8.11 2.23 -16.50
N ILE A 203 -8.74 1.81 -15.39
CA ILE A 203 -8.51 0.49 -14.77
C ILE A 203 -8.88 -0.63 -15.76
N ASN A 204 -10.04 -0.52 -16.40
CA ASN A 204 -10.51 -1.49 -17.39
C ASN A 204 -9.52 -1.65 -18.55
N ASN A 205 -9.03 -0.55 -19.11
CA ASN A 205 -8.10 -0.57 -20.24
C ASN A 205 -6.72 -1.09 -19.83
N ILE A 206 -6.21 -0.71 -18.66
CA ILE A 206 -4.93 -1.22 -18.14
C ILE A 206 -5.03 -2.73 -17.85
N ALA A 207 -6.10 -3.17 -17.20
CA ALA A 207 -6.32 -4.57 -16.85
C ALA A 207 -6.46 -5.47 -18.09
N LYS A 208 -7.08 -4.96 -19.17
CA LYS A 208 -7.24 -5.68 -20.44
C LYS A 208 -5.98 -5.66 -21.31
N ALA A 209 -5.34 -4.51 -21.47
CA ALA A 209 -4.25 -4.33 -22.44
C ALA A 209 -2.85 -4.68 -21.89
N HIS A 210 -2.58 -4.41 -20.61
CA HIS A 210 -1.24 -4.56 -20.04
C HIS A 210 -1.12 -5.74 -19.07
N GLY A 211 -2.23 -6.44 -18.78
CA GLY A 211 -2.24 -7.56 -17.83
C GLY A 211 -1.84 -7.17 -16.41
N GLY A 212 -1.89 -5.88 -16.08
CA GLY A 212 -1.50 -5.35 -14.78
C GLY A 212 -2.60 -5.49 -13.73
N PHE A 213 -2.19 -5.55 -12.47
CA PHE A 213 -3.08 -5.41 -11.33
C PHE A 213 -3.28 -3.93 -11.01
N SER A 214 -4.46 -3.56 -10.53
CA SER A 214 -4.71 -2.21 -10.01
C SER A 214 -5.10 -2.27 -8.54
N VAL A 215 -4.75 -1.22 -7.80
CA VAL A 215 -5.22 -1.01 -6.43
C VAL A 215 -5.97 0.31 -6.43
N PHE A 216 -7.23 0.28 -6.03
CA PHE A 216 -8.03 1.50 -5.89
C PHE A 216 -8.15 1.84 -4.41
N CYS A 217 -7.69 3.04 -4.04
CA CYS A 217 -7.79 3.56 -2.68
C CYS A 217 -8.84 4.68 -2.65
N GLY A 218 -10.03 4.41 -2.10
CA GLY A 218 -11.06 5.42 -1.90
C GLY A 218 -10.86 6.12 -0.56
N VAL A 219 -10.22 7.28 -0.60
CA VAL A 219 -9.86 8.07 0.59
C VAL A 219 -10.81 9.25 0.75
N GLY A 220 -11.62 9.25 1.80
CA GLY A 220 -12.62 10.29 2.06
C GLY A 220 -13.71 10.38 0.98
N GLU A 221 -13.93 9.29 0.25
CA GLU A 221 -14.97 9.21 -0.77
C GLU A 221 -16.32 8.82 -0.15
N ARG A 222 -17.41 9.08 -0.89
CA ARG A 222 -18.75 8.68 -0.44
C ARG A 222 -18.91 7.17 -0.50
N THR A 223 -19.55 6.58 0.51
CA THR A 223 -19.91 5.17 0.55
C THR A 223 -20.68 4.70 -0.68
N ARG A 224 -21.62 5.52 -1.14
CA ARG A 224 -22.39 5.24 -2.37
C ARG A 224 -21.47 5.11 -3.59
N GLU A 225 -20.49 6.01 -3.74
CA GLU A 225 -19.59 5.99 -4.89
C GLU A 225 -18.68 4.75 -4.86
N GLY A 226 -18.22 4.33 -3.68
CA GLY A 226 -17.47 3.08 -3.51
C GLY A 226 -18.31 1.82 -3.79
N ASN A 227 -19.59 1.82 -3.38
CA ASN A 227 -20.52 0.73 -3.66
C ASN A 227 -20.85 0.61 -5.16
N ASP A 228 -21.16 1.73 -5.80
CA ASP A 228 -21.45 1.77 -7.25
C ASP A 228 -20.23 1.29 -8.05
N LEU A 229 -19.03 1.76 -7.68
CA LEU A 229 -17.76 1.31 -8.25
C LEU A 229 -17.56 -0.21 -8.14
N TYR A 230 -17.86 -0.79 -6.98
CA TYR A 230 -17.69 -2.22 -6.75
C TYR A 230 -18.61 -3.05 -7.65
N HIS A 231 -19.88 -2.68 -7.77
CA HIS A 231 -20.83 -3.37 -8.65
C HIS A 231 -20.50 -3.18 -10.13
N GLU A 232 -20.11 -1.97 -10.55
CA GLU A 232 -19.71 -1.71 -11.94
C GLU A 232 -18.46 -2.54 -12.32
N MET A 233 -17.51 -2.71 -11.40
CA MET A 233 -16.36 -3.59 -11.60
C MET A 233 -16.73 -5.08 -11.68
N GLN A 234 -17.80 -5.50 -11.03
CA GLN A 234 -18.33 -6.87 -11.17
C GLN A 234 -18.99 -7.06 -12.54
N GLU A 235 -19.81 -6.11 -12.98
CA GLU A 235 -20.49 -6.17 -14.28
C GLU A 235 -19.52 -6.15 -15.46
N THR A 236 -18.45 -5.35 -15.36
CA THR A 236 -17.40 -5.26 -16.38
C THR A 236 -16.42 -6.44 -16.35
N GLY A 237 -16.53 -7.34 -15.36
CA GLY A 237 -15.69 -8.53 -15.21
C GLY A 237 -14.27 -8.24 -14.73
N VAL A 238 -14.01 -7.03 -14.23
CA VAL A 238 -12.73 -6.62 -13.63
C VAL A 238 -12.55 -7.27 -12.25
N ILE A 239 -13.65 -7.34 -11.49
CA ILE A 239 -13.78 -8.13 -10.26
C ILE A 239 -14.64 -9.35 -10.58
N GLN A 240 -14.09 -10.53 -10.32
CA GLN A 240 -14.78 -11.81 -10.48
C GLN A 240 -14.79 -12.52 -9.14
N LEU A 241 -15.99 -12.82 -8.62
CA LEU A 241 -16.14 -13.40 -7.28
C LEU A 241 -15.60 -14.84 -7.22
N GLU A 242 -15.81 -15.61 -8.27
CA GLU A 242 -15.38 -17.03 -8.38
C GLU A 242 -14.20 -17.22 -9.35
N GLY A 243 -13.64 -16.10 -9.86
CA GLY A 243 -12.60 -16.09 -10.89
C GLY A 243 -11.39 -15.25 -10.53
N GLU A 244 -10.59 -14.92 -11.54
CA GLU A 244 -9.39 -14.11 -11.37
C GLU A 244 -9.74 -12.62 -11.44
N SER A 245 -9.74 -11.97 -10.27
CA SER A 245 -9.88 -10.52 -10.18
C SER A 245 -8.55 -9.81 -10.45
N LYS A 246 -8.62 -8.61 -11.03
CA LYS A 246 -7.41 -7.80 -11.33
C LYS A 246 -7.27 -6.55 -10.46
N VAL A 247 -8.22 -6.31 -9.56
CA VAL A 247 -8.29 -5.09 -8.75
C VAL A 247 -8.43 -5.45 -7.28
N ALA A 248 -7.70 -4.75 -6.40
CA ALA A 248 -7.99 -4.74 -4.96
C ALA A 248 -8.55 -3.36 -4.56
N LEU A 249 -9.54 -3.35 -3.66
CA LEU A 249 -10.18 -2.12 -3.17
C LEU A 249 -9.78 -1.88 -1.72
N VAL A 250 -9.27 -0.67 -1.43
CA VAL A 250 -9.01 -0.18 -0.08
C VAL A 250 -9.89 1.05 0.14
N PHE A 251 -10.74 1.02 1.16
CA PHE A 251 -11.61 2.14 1.48
C PHE A 251 -11.30 2.69 2.86
N GLY A 252 -11.23 4.02 2.94
CA GLY A 252 -11.35 4.79 4.17
C GLY A 252 -12.34 5.91 3.90
N GLN A 253 -13.62 5.68 4.19
CA GLN A 253 -14.72 6.51 3.69
C GLN A 253 -14.97 7.73 4.59
N MET A 254 -15.83 8.66 4.14
CA MET A 254 -16.16 9.87 4.90
C MET A 254 -16.76 9.63 6.30
N ASN A 255 -17.26 8.43 6.57
CA ASN A 255 -17.86 8.04 7.85
C ASN A 255 -16.86 7.34 8.80
N GLU A 256 -15.61 7.18 8.38
CA GLU A 256 -14.49 6.78 9.25
C GLU A 256 -13.87 7.99 9.97
#